data_AF-A0A966KW87-F1
#
_entry.id   AF-A0A966KW87-F1
#
_cell.length_a   1.000
_cell.length_b   1.000
_cell.length_c   1.000
_cell.angle_alpha   90.00
_cell.angle_beta   90.00
_cell.angle_gamma   90.00
#
_symmetry.space_group_name_H-M   'P 1'
#
loop_
_entity.id
_entity.type
_entity.pdbx_description
1 polymer ?
#
loop_
_entity_poly.entity_id
_entity_poly.type
_entity_poly.pdbx_seq_one_letter_code
_entity_poly.pdbx_strand_id
1 'polypeptide(L)'
;MGDVLVGRCPDRARAHRRRYRRTMAATLASDLADGVCPFIIERAVMTQRWRDVTFAHWPVEVDAVRALLPPSLEPDLFDGRAWVSLVGFEMDELRIPGLPPIPTTHRFVEFNVRTYVIGPEGPGVWFCSLDVPNWLPVLVARSGFALPYDKGSVAVTRQGDRIGWFVQRTWPERSEGELVVRRTGERIDAAADPLATFLTARWRLYASTRGGVVLTAPVHHEPWPLEAAELVSVDTGLAEAAGLPVGGEPIVHLASAVSVRVGLPRPIQSPDLPTGELVVHFDEDCGFCSACVRVLQRFTDSTVTYTPTSRLEDPRLARLAEVAIIVTGDGPGGSGVAFGADGVAAILGRCGSPGRVASAMLRAPVVHGIAGIVYARVAANRQWISRRLGLRAACELPGARSGTSI
;
A
#
# COMPACT_ATOMS: atom_id res chain seq x y z
N MET A 1 7.93 -55.61 -19.44
CA MET A 1 7.86 -54.93 -20.74
C MET A 1 6.46 -54.35 -20.86
N GLY A 2 6.32 -53.03 -20.74
CA GLY A 2 5.02 -52.35 -20.74
C GLY A 2 5.07 -51.07 -19.89
N ASP A 3 5.79 -50.07 -20.38
CA ASP A 3 5.82 -48.71 -19.82
C ASP A 3 4.43 -48.06 -19.90
N VAL A 4 3.95 -47.51 -18.79
CA VAL A 4 2.78 -46.65 -18.74
C VAL A 4 3.24 -45.21 -18.93
N LEU A 5 2.91 -44.65 -20.09
CA LEU A 5 3.13 -43.25 -20.45
C LEU A 5 2.40 -42.31 -19.48
N VAL A 6 3.17 -41.57 -18.69
CA VAL A 6 2.71 -40.43 -17.90
C VAL A 6 2.38 -39.28 -18.86
N GLY A 7 1.08 -39.10 -19.16
CA GLY A 7 0.59 -37.94 -19.90
C GLY A 7 0.74 -36.67 -19.07
N ARG A 8 1.57 -35.72 -19.54
CA ARG A 8 1.66 -34.36 -18.98
C ARG A 8 0.35 -33.60 -19.19
N CYS A 9 -0.17 -33.02 -18.11
CA CYS A 9 -1.22 -32.01 -18.17
C CYS A 9 -0.63 -30.68 -18.73
N PRO A 10 -1.34 -29.93 -19.60
CA PRO A 10 -0.80 -28.67 -20.11
C PRO A 10 -0.79 -27.57 -19.04
N ASP A 11 0.34 -26.90 -18.94
CA ASP A 11 0.72 -25.87 -17.96
C ASP A 11 -0.04 -24.53 -18.14
N ARG A 12 -1.39 -24.55 -18.09
CA ARG A 12 -2.26 -23.38 -18.31
C ARG A 12 -2.15 -22.34 -17.18
N ALA A 13 -1.83 -22.75 -15.96
CA ALA A 13 -1.72 -21.86 -14.80
C ALA A 13 -0.46 -20.97 -14.84
N ARG A 14 0.66 -21.44 -15.40
CA ARG A 14 1.89 -20.63 -15.55
C ARG A 14 1.76 -19.55 -16.64
N ALA A 15 1.05 -19.87 -17.73
CA ALA A 15 0.80 -18.92 -18.81
C ALA A 15 -0.12 -17.76 -18.37
N HIS A 16 -1.12 -18.05 -17.53
CA HIS A 16 -2.05 -17.05 -17.00
C HIS A 16 -1.38 -16.09 -16.00
N ARG A 17 -0.56 -16.60 -15.07
CA ARG A 17 0.20 -15.77 -14.09
C ARG A 17 1.19 -14.81 -14.77
N ARG A 18 1.82 -15.23 -15.88
CA ARG A 18 2.67 -14.35 -16.69
C ARG A 18 1.89 -13.28 -17.46
N ARG A 19 0.66 -13.58 -17.87
CA ARG A 19 -0.18 -12.65 -18.63
C ARG A 19 -0.78 -11.56 -17.74
N TYR A 20 -1.31 -11.91 -16.56
CA TYR A 20 -1.88 -10.92 -15.61
C TYR A 20 -0.81 -9.92 -15.09
N ARG A 21 0.37 -10.42 -14.72
CA ARG A 21 1.52 -9.57 -14.36
C ARG A 21 2.01 -8.70 -15.50
N ARG A 22 2.04 -9.21 -16.75
CA ARG A 22 2.43 -8.40 -17.93
C ARG A 22 1.40 -7.34 -18.28
N THR A 23 0.10 -7.62 -18.19
CA THR A 23 -0.94 -6.66 -18.56
C THR A 23 -1.04 -5.53 -17.54
N MET A 24 -1.06 -5.83 -16.22
CA MET A 24 -1.01 -4.77 -15.21
C MET A 24 0.31 -4.00 -15.22
N ALA A 25 1.47 -4.67 -15.31
CA ALA A 25 2.74 -3.95 -15.37
C ALA A 25 2.88 -3.08 -16.64
N ALA A 26 2.34 -3.51 -17.78
CA ALA A 26 2.35 -2.72 -19.01
C ALA A 26 1.38 -1.53 -18.96
N THR A 27 0.19 -1.69 -18.39
CA THR A 27 -0.75 -0.58 -18.17
C THR A 27 -0.23 0.40 -17.11
N LEU A 28 0.37 -0.09 -16.02
CA LEU A 28 0.94 0.74 -14.96
C LEU A 28 2.25 1.44 -15.37
N ALA A 29 3.06 0.81 -16.22
CA ALA A 29 4.20 1.46 -16.87
C ALA A 29 3.74 2.57 -17.82
N SER A 30 2.61 2.39 -18.51
CA SER A 30 1.99 3.42 -19.34
C SER A 30 1.48 4.60 -18.52
N ASP A 31 0.94 4.37 -17.31
CA ASP A 31 0.42 5.44 -16.44
C ASP A 31 1.54 6.34 -15.87
N LEU A 32 2.77 5.81 -15.77
CA LEU A 32 3.94 6.59 -15.36
C LEU A 32 4.65 7.23 -16.56
N ALA A 33 4.57 6.63 -17.75
CA ALA A 33 5.42 6.94 -18.91
C ALA A 33 5.48 8.43 -19.29
N ASP A 34 4.39 9.17 -19.12
CA ASP A 34 4.31 10.57 -19.52
C ASP A 34 4.73 11.55 -18.40
N GLY A 35 4.98 11.06 -17.18
CA GLY A 35 5.31 11.90 -16.02
C GLY A 35 4.15 12.80 -15.55
N VAL A 36 2.92 12.54 -16.04
CA VAL A 36 1.70 13.30 -15.74
C VAL A 36 0.74 12.47 -14.88
N CYS A 37 0.14 13.11 -13.87
CA CYS A 37 -0.83 12.45 -13.00
C CYS A 37 -2.04 11.93 -13.80
N PRO A 38 -2.35 10.62 -13.76
CA PRO A 38 -3.41 10.04 -14.58
C PRO A 38 -4.83 10.33 -14.06
N PHE A 39 -4.96 11.03 -12.92
CA PHE A 39 -6.26 11.37 -12.33
C PHE A 39 -6.27 12.75 -11.69
N ILE A 40 -7.48 13.28 -11.49
CA ILE A 40 -7.71 14.55 -10.80
C ILE A 40 -8.34 14.28 -9.43
N ILE A 41 -7.89 15.00 -8.41
CA ILE A 41 -8.50 14.99 -7.07
C ILE A 41 -9.50 16.14 -6.97
N GLU A 42 -10.75 15.88 -7.34
CA GLU A 42 -11.85 16.86 -7.28
C GLU A 42 -12.06 17.37 -5.84
N ARG A 43 -12.20 16.43 -4.90
CA ARG A 43 -12.40 16.72 -3.47
C ARG A 43 -11.15 16.40 -2.69
N ALA A 44 -10.24 17.35 -2.66
CA ALA A 44 -9.06 17.27 -1.80
C ALA A 44 -9.48 17.50 -0.34
N VAL A 45 -8.86 16.76 0.58
CA VAL A 45 -8.96 17.05 2.02
C VAL A 45 -7.90 18.05 2.46
N MET A 46 -6.86 18.21 1.65
CA MET A 46 -5.70 19.03 1.95
C MET A 46 -5.04 19.49 0.65
N THR A 47 -4.63 20.76 0.61
CA THR A 47 -3.80 21.34 -0.44
C THR A 47 -2.51 21.87 0.15
N GLN A 48 -1.43 21.76 -0.59
CA GLN A 48 -0.08 22.14 -0.17
C GLN A 48 0.70 22.65 -1.38
N ARG A 49 1.82 23.31 -1.11
CA ARG A 49 2.86 23.61 -2.09
C ARG A 49 4.18 23.07 -1.57
N TRP A 50 4.84 22.22 -2.35
CA TRP A 50 6.17 21.72 -2.00
C TRP A 50 7.21 22.57 -2.69
N ARG A 51 8.24 23.00 -1.96
CA ARG A 51 9.31 23.89 -2.44
C ARG A 51 10.68 23.32 -2.15
N ASP A 52 11.63 23.61 -3.04
CA ASP A 52 13.03 23.17 -2.96
C ASP A 52 13.16 21.67 -2.68
N VAL A 53 12.38 20.86 -3.39
CA VAL A 53 12.35 19.41 -3.15
C VAL A 53 13.67 18.81 -3.58
N THR A 54 14.33 18.13 -2.66
CA THR A 54 15.64 17.50 -2.85
C THR A 54 15.48 16.01 -2.68
N PHE A 55 15.80 15.26 -3.73
CA PHE A 55 15.76 13.81 -3.72
C PHE A 55 17.18 13.25 -3.82
N ALA A 56 17.48 12.24 -3.02
CA ALA A 56 18.62 11.36 -3.23
C ALA A 56 18.13 9.92 -3.23
N HIS A 57 18.45 9.18 -4.29
CA HIS A 57 17.90 7.86 -4.58
C HIS A 57 19.01 6.81 -4.64
N TRP A 58 18.82 5.70 -3.93
CA TRP A 58 19.73 4.55 -3.97
C TRP A 58 18.99 3.27 -4.36
N PRO A 59 19.62 2.38 -5.16
CA PRO A 59 19.14 1.03 -5.30
C PRO A 59 19.34 0.27 -3.99
N VAL A 60 18.40 -0.61 -3.65
CA VAL A 60 18.43 -1.46 -2.45
C VAL A 60 17.97 -2.87 -2.76
N GLU A 61 18.27 -3.80 -1.86
CA GLU A 61 17.85 -5.18 -1.97
C GLU A 61 16.32 -5.30 -1.95
N VAL A 62 15.78 -6.06 -2.90
CA VAL A 62 14.33 -6.26 -3.06
C VAL A 62 13.73 -6.91 -1.80
N ASP A 63 14.46 -7.84 -1.19
CA ASP A 63 13.99 -8.55 0.00
C ASP A 63 13.99 -7.65 1.24
N ALA A 64 14.89 -6.67 1.34
CA ALA A 64 14.87 -5.68 2.41
C ALA A 64 13.61 -4.81 2.34
N VAL A 65 13.27 -4.32 1.14
CA VAL A 65 12.00 -3.58 0.93
C VAL A 65 10.80 -4.49 1.23
N ARG A 66 10.79 -5.72 0.69
CA ARG A 66 9.69 -6.67 0.89
C ARG A 66 9.42 -6.99 2.37
N ALA A 67 10.45 -7.02 3.20
CA ALA A 67 10.31 -7.28 4.64
C ALA A 67 9.58 -6.15 5.40
N LEU A 68 9.59 -4.92 4.87
CA LEU A 68 8.91 -3.77 5.46
C LEU A 68 7.43 -3.69 5.08
N LEU A 69 7.03 -4.36 4.00
CA LEU A 69 5.72 -4.18 3.39
C LEU A 69 4.67 -5.13 3.98
N PRO A 70 3.43 -4.66 4.17
CA PRO A 70 2.32 -5.56 4.43
C PRO A 70 2.09 -6.48 3.22
N PRO A 71 1.53 -7.68 3.42
CA PRO A 71 1.32 -8.68 2.36
C PRO A 71 0.55 -8.22 1.12
N SER A 72 -0.27 -7.17 1.25
CA SER A 72 -1.06 -6.62 0.17
C SER A 72 -0.25 -5.80 -0.85
N LEU A 73 0.97 -5.40 -0.49
CA LEU A 73 1.86 -4.58 -1.32
C LEU A 73 3.07 -5.39 -1.81
N GLU A 74 3.54 -5.07 -3.01
CA GLU A 74 4.77 -5.61 -3.58
C GLU A 74 5.78 -4.48 -3.80
N PRO A 75 7.10 -4.73 -3.68
CA PRO A 75 8.10 -3.76 -4.11
C PRO A 75 7.92 -3.42 -5.60
N ASP A 76 7.91 -2.12 -5.93
CA ASP A 76 7.97 -1.67 -7.32
C ASP A 76 9.42 -1.64 -7.77
N LEU A 77 9.69 -2.23 -8.93
CA LEU A 77 11.06 -2.47 -9.41
C LEU A 77 11.31 -1.71 -10.70
N PHE A 78 12.44 -1.03 -10.75
CA PHE A 78 12.97 -0.48 -12.00
C PHE A 78 14.23 -1.24 -12.38
N ASP A 79 14.23 -1.80 -13.59
CA ASP A 79 15.32 -2.66 -14.10
C ASP A 79 15.72 -3.77 -13.11
N GLY A 80 14.71 -4.39 -12.50
CA GLY A 80 14.89 -5.48 -11.51
C GLY A 80 15.36 -5.04 -10.12
N ARG A 81 15.59 -3.75 -9.88
CA ARG A 81 16.06 -3.23 -8.58
C ARG A 81 14.94 -2.51 -7.83
N ALA A 82 14.92 -2.66 -6.51
CA ALA A 82 14.12 -1.80 -5.64
C ALA A 82 14.91 -0.53 -5.32
N TRP A 83 14.21 0.52 -4.91
CA TRP A 83 14.80 1.83 -4.64
C TRP A 83 14.29 2.41 -3.33
N VAL A 84 15.16 3.16 -2.65
CA VAL A 84 14.83 3.99 -1.50
C VAL A 84 15.22 5.42 -1.80
N SER A 85 14.55 6.38 -1.17
CA SER A 85 14.84 7.81 -1.36
C SER A 85 14.76 8.56 -0.07
N LEU A 86 15.77 9.41 0.13
CA LEU A 86 15.76 10.49 1.10
C LEU A 86 15.22 11.73 0.40
N VAL A 87 14.19 12.35 0.97
CA VAL A 87 13.52 13.50 0.35
C VAL A 87 13.33 14.62 1.36
N GLY A 88 14.03 15.73 1.17
CA GLY A 88 13.86 16.95 1.95
C GLY A 88 13.08 18.00 1.17
N PHE A 89 12.09 18.64 1.78
CA PHE A 89 11.38 19.76 1.17
C PHE A 89 10.72 20.70 2.18
N GLU A 90 10.41 21.90 1.71
CA GLU A 90 9.53 22.82 2.44
C GLU A 90 8.09 22.60 2.01
N MET A 91 7.24 22.30 2.99
CA MET A 91 5.79 22.33 2.83
C MET A 91 5.29 23.74 3.14
N ASP A 92 4.63 24.36 2.16
CA ASP A 92 4.02 25.69 2.23
C ASP A 92 2.52 25.60 1.90
N GLU A 93 1.77 26.64 2.28
CA GLU A 93 0.36 26.83 1.97
C GLU A 93 -0.53 25.65 2.38
N LEU A 94 -0.15 24.92 3.43
CA LEU A 94 -0.93 23.81 3.96
C LEU A 94 -2.29 24.33 4.47
N ARG A 95 -3.37 23.84 3.85
CA ARG A 95 -4.75 24.21 4.21
C ARG A 95 -5.76 23.14 3.81
N ILE A 96 -6.92 23.20 4.46
CA ILE A 96 -8.13 22.50 4.02
C ILE A 96 -8.77 23.36 2.92
N PRO A 97 -9.19 22.78 1.78
CA PRO A 97 -9.82 23.55 0.70
C PRO A 97 -11.03 24.35 1.19
N GLY A 98 -11.07 25.64 0.83
CA GLY A 98 -12.13 26.57 1.23
C GLY A 98 -11.94 27.22 2.60
N LEU A 99 -10.90 26.85 3.36
CA LEU A 99 -10.56 27.46 4.65
C LEU A 99 -9.24 28.24 4.55
N PRO A 100 -9.02 29.25 5.43
CA PRO A 100 -7.73 29.93 5.52
C PRO A 100 -6.62 28.96 5.96
N PRO A 101 -5.34 29.28 5.69
CA PRO A 101 -4.21 28.47 6.15
C PRO A 101 -4.23 28.28 7.66
N ILE A 102 -3.84 27.09 8.13
CA ILE A 102 -3.82 26.79 9.56
C ILE A 102 -2.71 27.63 10.22
N PRO A 103 -3.03 28.49 11.21
CA PRO A 103 -2.01 29.29 11.89
C PRO A 103 -0.88 28.40 12.42
N THR A 104 0.36 28.88 12.37
CA THR A 104 1.58 28.20 12.87
C THR A 104 2.01 26.89 12.20
N THR A 105 1.17 26.27 11.37
CA THR A 105 1.46 24.96 10.73
C THR A 105 1.21 24.92 9.23
N HIS A 106 0.81 26.04 8.64
CA HIS A 106 0.72 26.20 7.18
C HIS A 106 2.08 26.13 6.47
N ARG A 107 3.19 26.25 7.21
CA ARG A 107 4.58 26.20 6.73
C ARG A 107 5.46 25.38 7.65
N PHE A 108 6.17 24.38 7.12
CA PHE A 108 7.20 23.64 7.83
C PHE A 108 8.08 22.86 6.85
N VAL A 109 9.24 22.40 7.33
CA VAL A 109 10.12 21.50 6.61
C VAL A 109 9.79 20.04 6.92
N GLU A 110 9.87 19.19 5.91
CA GLU A 110 9.68 17.75 6.03
C GLU A 110 10.86 17.03 5.39
N PHE A 111 11.34 15.99 6.06
CA PHE A 111 12.35 15.08 5.52
C PHE A 111 11.82 13.65 5.61
N ASN A 112 11.70 12.93 4.50
CA ASN A 112 11.15 11.58 4.51
C ASN A 112 12.10 10.55 3.93
N VAL A 113 11.96 9.33 4.43
CA VAL A 113 12.52 8.11 3.85
C VAL A 113 11.38 7.35 3.22
N ARG A 114 11.46 7.08 1.92
CA ARG A 114 10.40 6.38 1.19
C ARG A 114 10.94 5.33 0.23
N THR A 115 10.14 4.30 -0.02
CA THR A 115 10.37 3.29 -1.05
C THR A 115 9.15 3.20 -1.96
N TYR A 116 9.26 2.42 -3.04
CA TYR A 116 8.27 2.35 -4.12
C TYR A 116 7.57 1.00 -4.10
N VAL A 117 6.25 1.04 -4.25
CA VAL A 117 5.40 -0.15 -4.10
C VAL A 117 4.32 -0.20 -5.16
N ILE A 118 3.90 -1.41 -5.50
CA ILE A 118 2.69 -1.68 -6.27
C ILE A 118 1.65 -2.23 -5.31
N GLY A 119 0.55 -1.49 -5.15
CA GLY A 119 -0.63 -1.95 -4.43
C GLY A 119 -1.79 -2.29 -5.36
N PRO A 120 -2.93 -2.76 -4.81
CA PRO A 120 -4.12 -3.10 -5.59
C PRO A 120 -4.64 -1.96 -6.46
N GLU A 121 -4.54 -0.72 -5.98
CA GLU A 121 -4.96 0.47 -6.71
C GLU A 121 -3.92 0.98 -7.73
N GLY A 122 -2.71 0.41 -7.73
CA GLY A 122 -1.61 0.78 -8.62
C GLY A 122 -0.33 1.20 -7.88
N PRO A 123 0.65 1.75 -8.60
CA PRO A 123 1.92 2.17 -8.03
C PRO A 123 1.76 3.33 -7.06
N GLY A 124 2.66 3.41 -6.09
CA GLY A 124 2.70 4.47 -5.10
C GLY A 124 4.00 4.45 -4.29
N VAL A 125 4.03 5.28 -3.26
CA VAL A 125 5.12 5.34 -2.28
C VAL A 125 4.69 4.72 -0.96
N TRP A 126 5.64 4.04 -0.32
CA TRP A 126 5.56 3.63 1.06
C TRP A 126 6.55 4.46 1.86
N PHE A 127 6.05 5.22 2.84
CA PHE A 127 6.92 6.00 3.72
C PHE A 127 7.41 5.13 4.86
N CYS A 128 8.73 5.10 5.05
CA CYS A 128 9.36 4.48 6.20
C CYS A 128 9.36 5.44 7.40
N SER A 129 9.61 6.73 7.13
CA SER A 129 9.47 7.82 8.10
C SER A 129 9.20 9.15 7.40
N LEU A 130 8.54 10.07 8.11
CA LEU A 130 8.42 11.49 7.73
C LEU A 130 8.76 12.37 8.94
N ASP A 131 9.96 12.90 8.96
CA ASP A 131 10.51 13.70 10.05
C ASP A 131 10.09 15.17 9.91
N VAL A 132 9.49 15.72 10.97
CA VAL A 132 9.01 17.12 11.00
C VAL A 132 9.26 17.81 12.35
N PRO A 133 9.34 19.16 12.35
CA PRO A 133 9.52 19.93 13.58
C PRO A 133 8.24 20.09 14.42
N ASN A 134 7.06 19.89 13.85
CA ASN A 134 5.78 20.28 14.47
C ASN A 134 4.93 19.08 14.90
N TRP A 135 4.43 19.10 16.15
CA TRP A 135 3.59 18.02 16.68
C TRP A 135 2.19 17.93 16.07
N LEU A 136 1.59 19.05 15.65
CA LEU A 136 0.23 19.02 15.10
C LEU A 136 0.15 18.21 13.79
N PRO A 137 1.03 18.42 12.78
CA PRO A 137 1.14 17.52 11.63
C PRO A 137 1.37 16.06 12.02
N VAL A 138 2.24 15.78 13.00
CA VAL A 138 2.49 14.41 13.50
C VAL A 138 1.20 13.74 13.97
N LEU A 139 0.42 14.43 14.81
CA LEU A 139 -0.83 13.88 15.36
C LEU A 139 -1.87 13.64 14.26
N VAL A 140 -2.04 14.60 13.33
CA VAL A 140 -3.01 14.50 12.23
C VAL A 140 -2.63 13.38 11.28
N ALA A 141 -1.37 13.30 10.85
CA ALA A 141 -0.92 12.31 9.88
C ALA A 141 -0.96 10.88 10.44
N ARG A 142 -0.51 10.67 11.68
CA ARG A 142 -0.56 9.35 12.33
C ARG A 142 -2.00 8.88 12.60
N SER A 143 -2.91 9.79 12.92
CA SER A 143 -4.30 9.45 13.26
C SER A 143 -5.21 9.33 12.04
N GLY A 144 -5.02 10.20 11.04
CA GLY A 144 -5.87 10.25 9.84
C GLY A 144 -5.37 9.40 8.68
N PHE A 145 -4.06 9.35 8.45
CA PHE A 145 -3.44 8.67 7.31
C PHE A 145 -2.63 7.44 7.69
N ALA A 146 -2.45 7.18 8.99
CA ALA A 146 -1.54 6.16 9.51
C ALA A 146 -0.09 6.30 9.04
N LEU A 147 0.31 7.51 8.62
CA LEU A 147 1.66 7.78 8.14
C LEU A 147 2.65 7.81 9.30
N PRO A 148 3.89 7.31 9.13
CA PRO A 148 4.92 7.31 10.16
C PRO A 148 5.57 8.69 10.31
N TYR A 149 4.77 9.70 10.67
CA TYR A 149 5.30 11.02 11.01
C TYR A 149 6.03 10.94 12.35
N ASP A 150 7.28 11.36 12.32
CA ASP A 150 8.21 11.29 13.43
C ASP A 150 8.60 12.71 13.84
N LYS A 151 8.80 12.90 15.15
CA LYS A 151 9.04 14.23 15.71
C LYS A 151 10.53 14.44 15.89
N GLY A 152 11.05 15.53 15.33
CA GLY A 152 12.45 15.91 15.47
C GLY A 152 12.68 17.41 15.33
N SER A 153 13.93 17.80 15.14
CA SER A 153 14.28 19.03 14.44
C SER A 153 14.57 18.69 12.98
N VAL A 154 14.17 19.58 12.09
CA VAL A 154 14.55 19.54 10.67
C VAL A 154 14.95 20.96 10.31
N ALA A 155 16.11 21.12 9.67
CA ALA A 155 16.63 22.40 9.24
C ALA A 155 17.05 22.33 7.77
N VAL A 156 16.92 23.47 7.08
CA VAL A 156 17.36 23.63 5.71
C VAL A 156 18.30 24.83 5.60
N THR A 157 19.40 24.68 4.88
CA THR A 157 20.35 25.74 4.57
C THR A 157 20.45 25.94 3.07
N ARG A 158 20.50 27.21 2.62
CA ARG A 158 20.68 27.58 1.21
C ARG A 158 21.85 28.53 1.09
N GLN A 159 22.90 28.12 0.38
CA GLN A 159 24.10 28.94 0.19
C GLN A 159 24.61 28.77 -1.24
N GLY A 160 24.47 29.82 -2.06
CA GLY A 160 24.86 29.77 -3.47
C GLY A 160 24.08 28.69 -4.22
N ASP A 161 24.82 27.72 -4.77
CA ASP A 161 24.29 26.55 -5.48
C ASP A 161 24.00 25.35 -4.56
N ARG A 162 24.21 25.46 -3.24
CA ARG A 162 24.05 24.35 -2.29
C ARG A 162 22.75 24.43 -1.50
N ILE A 163 22.15 23.26 -1.31
CA ILE A 163 21.03 23.03 -0.38
C ILE A 163 21.44 21.92 0.58
N GLY A 164 21.24 22.15 1.88
CA GLY A 164 21.52 21.17 2.93
C GLY A 164 20.30 20.94 3.80
N TRP A 165 20.01 19.68 4.10
CA TRP A 165 18.95 19.23 5.00
C TRP A 165 19.57 18.51 6.19
N PHE A 166 19.14 18.85 7.40
CA PHE A 166 19.67 18.29 8.63
C PHE A 166 18.51 17.87 9.54
N VAL A 167 18.56 16.64 10.04
CA VAL A 167 17.48 16.02 10.80
C VAL A 167 18.02 15.47 12.11
N GLN A 168 17.34 15.78 13.22
CA GLN A 168 17.52 15.07 14.48
C GLN A 168 16.16 14.59 14.97
N ARG A 169 15.87 13.31 14.71
CA ARG A 169 14.66 12.65 15.21
C ARG A 169 14.78 12.44 16.71
N THR A 170 13.72 12.81 17.43
CA THR A 170 13.62 12.68 18.89
C THR A 170 12.58 11.65 19.34
N TRP A 171 11.61 11.34 18.46
CA TRP A 171 10.53 10.39 18.70
C TRP A 171 10.05 9.80 17.37
N PRO A 172 9.65 8.51 17.32
CA PRO A 172 9.51 7.56 18.42
C PRO A 172 10.86 7.04 18.94
N GLU A 173 11.87 7.05 18.09
CA GLU A 173 13.24 6.63 18.39
C GLU A 173 14.21 7.73 17.95
N ARG A 174 15.41 7.76 18.54
CA ARG A 174 16.42 8.74 18.15
C ARG A 174 17.13 8.28 16.89
N SER A 175 17.25 9.20 15.94
CA SER A 175 18.00 8.99 14.70
C SER A 175 18.44 10.35 14.17
N GLU A 176 19.45 10.36 13.34
CA GLU A 176 19.92 11.55 12.63
C GLU A 176 20.07 11.28 11.15
N GLY A 177 20.12 12.36 10.37
CA GLY A 177 20.31 12.30 8.93
C GLY A 177 20.70 13.66 8.39
N GLU A 178 21.44 13.62 7.29
CA GLU A 178 21.98 14.78 6.59
C GLU A 178 21.88 14.52 5.10
N LEU A 179 21.52 15.54 4.32
CA LEU A 179 21.63 15.51 2.87
C LEU A 179 22.03 16.89 2.36
N VAL A 180 23.26 17.02 1.88
CA VAL A 180 23.77 18.24 1.25
C VAL A 180 24.06 17.96 -0.22
N VAL A 181 23.48 18.80 -1.07
CA VAL A 181 23.58 18.67 -2.52
C VAL A 181 23.97 19.99 -3.16
N ARG A 182 24.54 19.91 -4.35
CA ARG A 182 24.93 21.05 -5.16
C ARG A 182 24.19 21.04 -6.50
N ARG A 183 23.52 22.14 -6.81
CA ARG A 183 22.84 22.36 -8.10
C ARG A 183 23.86 22.33 -9.23
N THR A 184 23.57 21.58 -10.29
CA THR A 184 24.36 21.62 -11.53
C THR A 184 23.78 22.61 -12.55
N GLY A 185 22.47 22.86 -12.47
CA GLY A 185 21.72 23.69 -13.41
C GLY A 185 21.25 22.95 -14.67
N GLU A 186 21.60 21.66 -14.82
CA GLU A 186 21.08 20.81 -15.89
C GLU A 186 19.63 20.45 -15.62
N ARG A 187 18.73 20.74 -16.56
CA ARG A 187 17.32 20.34 -16.46
C ARG A 187 17.13 18.90 -16.91
N ILE A 188 16.30 18.16 -16.17
CA ILE A 188 15.93 16.80 -16.52
C ILE A 188 14.50 16.82 -17.05
N ASP A 189 14.32 16.34 -18.28
CA ASP A 189 12.99 16.05 -18.82
C ASP A 189 12.55 14.66 -18.31
N ALA A 190 11.70 14.66 -17.27
CA ALA A 190 11.21 13.43 -16.68
C ALA A 190 10.51 12.53 -17.71
N ALA A 191 9.79 13.10 -18.69
CA ALA A 191 9.08 12.31 -19.70
C ALA A 191 10.04 11.57 -20.65
N ALA A 192 11.28 12.06 -20.79
CA ALA A 192 12.33 11.42 -21.58
C ALA A 192 13.24 10.49 -20.74
N ASP A 193 13.10 10.50 -19.41
CA ASP A 193 13.88 9.69 -18.48
C ASP A 193 12.97 8.76 -17.66
N PRO A 194 12.84 7.49 -18.07
CA PRO A 194 11.99 6.52 -17.38
C PRO A 194 12.38 6.28 -15.91
N LEU A 195 13.67 6.41 -15.56
CA LEU A 195 14.11 6.22 -14.18
C LEU A 195 13.76 7.45 -13.33
N ALA A 196 14.00 8.66 -13.83
CA ALA A 196 13.58 9.89 -13.13
C ALA A 196 12.06 9.91 -12.92
N THR A 197 11.30 9.52 -13.94
CA THR A 197 9.85 9.34 -13.85
C THR A 197 9.48 8.29 -12.79
N PHE A 198 10.07 7.09 -12.82
CA PHE A 198 9.85 6.06 -11.81
C PHE A 198 10.16 6.56 -10.38
N LEU A 199 11.21 7.36 -10.19
CA LEU A 199 11.65 7.81 -8.88
C LEU A 199 10.85 9.01 -8.33
N THR A 200 10.23 9.81 -9.20
CA THR A 200 9.62 11.09 -8.79
C THR A 200 8.11 11.17 -9.04
N ALA A 201 7.62 10.62 -10.14
CA ALA A 201 6.23 10.75 -10.60
C ALA A 201 5.30 9.76 -9.86
N ARG A 202 5.07 10.00 -8.56
CA ARG A 202 4.27 9.10 -7.70
C ARG A 202 3.08 9.82 -7.10
N TRP A 203 1.89 9.39 -7.51
CA TRP A 203 0.63 10.05 -7.16
C TRP A 203 -0.21 9.31 -6.13
N ARG A 204 0.37 8.34 -5.42
CA ARG A 204 -0.34 7.59 -4.40
C ARG A 204 0.59 7.28 -3.24
N LEU A 205 0.06 7.36 -2.03
CA LEU A 205 0.72 6.84 -0.84
C LEU A 205 -0.01 5.60 -0.34
N TYR A 206 0.76 4.69 0.24
CA TYR A 206 0.29 3.58 1.05
C TYR A 206 0.86 3.70 2.46
N ALA A 207 0.05 3.33 3.45
CA ALA A 207 0.42 3.33 4.86
C ALA A 207 -0.27 2.16 5.57
N SER A 208 0.25 1.74 6.72
CA SER A 208 -0.43 0.76 7.57
C SER A 208 -0.70 1.33 8.95
N THR A 209 -1.93 1.14 9.42
CA THR A 209 -2.26 1.35 10.83
C THR A 209 -1.51 0.34 11.70
N ARG A 210 -1.41 0.63 13.01
CA ARG A 210 -0.90 -0.33 14.00
C ARG A 210 -1.69 -1.64 14.07
N GLY A 211 -2.94 -1.64 13.60
CA GLY A 211 -3.80 -2.83 13.55
C GLY A 211 -3.69 -3.63 12.24
N GLY A 212 -2.76 -3.28 11.33
CA GLY A 212 -2.55 -3.97 10.06
C GLY A 212 -3.52 -3.57 8.94
N VAL A 213 -4.43 -2.61 9.16
CA VAL A 213 -5.21 -2.02 8.05
C VAL A 213 -4.25 -1.24 7.16
N VAL A 214 -4.17 -1.63 5.88
CA VAL A 214 -3.47 -0.86 4.86
C VAL A 214 -4.42 0.20 4.31
N LEU A 215 -3.96 1.45 4.34
CA LEU A 215 -4.64 2.62 3.81
C LEU A 215 -3.92 3.08 2.54
N THR A 216 -4.70 3.69 1.65
CA THR A 216 -4.20 4.38 0.46
C THR A 216 -4.83 5.77 0.39
N ALA A 217 -4.07 6.75 -0.12
CA ALA A 217 -4.60 8.06 -0.48
C ALA A 217 -4.01 8.53 -1.82
N PRO A 218 -4.82 9.10 -2.74
CA PRO A 218 -4.30 9.73 -3.93
C PRO A 218 -3.66 11.08 -3.57
N VAL A 219 -2.56 11.39 -4.24
CA VAL A 219 -1.80 12.64 -4.14
C VAL A 219 -1.59 13.13 -5.56
N HIS A 220 -2.10 14.31 -5.89
CA HIS A 220 -1.88 14.91 -7.20
C HIS A 220 -0.83 16.00 -7.06
N HIS A 221 0.18 15.99 -7.92
CA HIS A 221 1.09 17.10 -8.13
C HIS A 221 1.34 17.29 -9.63
N GLU A 222 1.71 18.50 -10.02
CA GLU A 222 2.14 18.82 -11.39
C GLU A 222 3.43 18.04 -11.75
N PRO A 223 3.74 17.86 -13.05
CA PRO A 223 5.04 17.32 -13.46
C PRO A 223 6.18 18.07 -12.79
N TRP A 224 7.19 17.33 -12.34
CA TRP A 224 8.30 17.90 -11.59
C TRP A 224 9.19 18.76 -12.49
N PRO A 225 9.49 20.02 -12.12
CA PRO A 225 10.52 20.82 -12.79
C PRO A 225 11.91 20.35 -12.32
N LEU A 226 12.33 19.17 -12.77
CA LEU A 226 13.55 18.50 -12.28
C LEU A 226 14.82 19.16 -12.81
N GLU A 227 15.80 19.24 -11.93
CA GLU A 227 17.19 19.60 -12.21
C GLU A 227 18.12 18.53 -11.62
N ALA A 228 19.22 18.24 -12.31
CA ALA A 228 20.26 17.38 -11.78
C ALA A 228 21.04 18.09 -10.67
N ALA A 229 21.45 17.32 -9.67
CA ALA A 229 22.32 17.79 -8.60
C ALA A 229 23.42 16.77 -8.32
N GLU A 230 24.48 17.22 -7.67
CA GLU A 230 25.55 16.37 -7.18
C GLU A 230 25.47 16.24 -5.67
N LEU A 231 25.78 15.06 -5.16
CA LEU A 231 25.93 14.85 -3.72
C LEU A 231 27.17 15.59 -3.21
N VAL A 232 27.05 16.26 -2.06
CA VAL A 232 28.19 16.88 -1.35
C VAL A 232 28.50 16.10 -0.08
N SER A 233 27.48 15.82 0.72
CA SER A 233 27.58 14.99 1.92
C SER A 233 26.23 14.37 2.24
N VAL A 234 26.25 13.22 2.92
CA VAL A 234 25.06 12.52 3.37
C VAL A 234 25.34 11.77 4.67
N ASP A 235 24.36 11.79 5.56
CA ASP A 235 24.24 10.84 6.66
C ASP A 235 22.99 9.98 6.41
N THR A 236 23.23 8.67 6.24
CA THR A 236 22.22 7.69 5.85
C THR A 236 21.53 7.03 7.05
N GLY A 237 21.77 7.53 8.28
CA GLY A 237 21.22 6.98 9.52
C GLY A 237 19.71 6.80 9.51
N LEU A 238 18.95 7.71 8.89
CA LEU A 238 17.49 7.55 8.73
C LEU A 238 17.09 6.39 7.81
N ALA A 239 17.86 6.11 6.75
CA ALA A 239 17.62 4.96 5.87
C ALA A 239 17.98 3.65 6.58
N GLU A 240 19.08 3.64 7.33
CA GLU A 240 19.48 2.50 8.16
C GLU A 240 18.46 2.20 9.26
N ALA A 241 17.95 3.23 9.94
CA ALA A 241 16.88 3.12 10.93
C ALA A 241 15.57 2.58 10.33
N ALA A 242 15.35 2.82 9.03
CA ALA A 242 14.24 2.22 8.27
C ALA A 242 14.49 0.76 7.86
N GLY A 243 15.65 0.18 8.17
CA GLY A 243 16.05 -1.17 7.74
C GLY A 243 16.49 -1.24 6.27
N LEU A 244 16.82 -0.11 5.65
CA LEU A 244 17.25 0.01 4.26
C LEU A 244 18.65 0.63 4.22
N PRO A 245 19.70 -0.09 4.63
CA PRO A 245 21.06 0.42 4.53
C PRO A 245 21.38 0.70 3.06
N VAL A 246 21.95 1.88 2.81
CA VAL A 246 22.32 2.35 1.47
C VAL A 246 23.83 2.56 1.39
N GLY A 247 24.38 2.41 0.19
CA GLY A 247 25.79 2.65 -0.08
C GLY A 247 26.02 3.02 -1.53
N GLY A 248 27.16 3.63 -1.81
CA GLY A 248 27.52 4.13 -3.13
C GLY A 248 26.88 5.49 -3.47
N GLU A 249 27.11 5.93 -4.70
CA GLU A 249 26.67 7.23 -5.19
C GLU A 249 25.17 7.23 -5.49
N PRO A 250 24.38 8.17 -4.92
CA PRO A 250 22.97 8.31 -5.27
C PRO A 250 22.77 8.97 -6.63
N ILE A 251 21.57 8.77 -7.18
CA ILE A 251 21.01 9.71 -8.15
C ILE A 251 20.37 10.85 -7.37
N VAL A 252 20.71 12.10 -7.70
CA VAL A 252 20.21 13.28 -6.99
C VAL A 252 19.43 14.19 -7.93
N HIS A 253 18.21 14.53 -7.50
CA HIS A 253 17.34 15.46 -8.22
C HIS A 253 16.93 16.63 -7.33
N LEU A 254 16.74 17.79 -7.94
CA LEU A 254 16.13 18.96 -7.33
C LEU A 254 14.87 19.35 -8.09
N ALA A 255 13.88 19.88 -7.39
CA ALA A 255 12.72 20.51 -8.01
C ALA A 255 12.36 21.80 -7.29
N SER A 256 12.11 22.86 -8.07
CA SER A 256 11.87 24.20 -7.52
C SER A 256 10.58 24.30 -6.71
N ALA A 257 9.43 23.99 -7.30
CA ALA A 257 8.17 23.88 -6.58
C ALA A 257 7.08 23.15 -7.38
N VAL A 258 6.14 22.52 -6.69
CA VAL A 258 4.90 21.96 -7.27
C VAL A 258 3.70 22.22 -6.37
N SER A 259 2.52 22.33 -6.97
CA SER A 259 1.25 22.38 -6.24
C SER A 259 0.73 20.98 -5.96
N VAL A 260 0.30 20.72 -4.73
CA VAL A 260 -0.12 19.38 -4.30
C VAL A 260 -1.55 19.38 -3.77
N ARG A 261 -2.32 18.37 -4.16
CA ARG A 261 -3.65 18.05 -3.63
C ARG A 261 -3.62 16.65 -3.06
N VAL A 262 -4.16 16.45 -1.86
CA VAL A 262 -4.24 15.15 -1.21
C VAL A 262 -5.70 14.77 -1.03
N GLY A 263 -6.05 13.56 -1.47
CA GLY A 263 -7.38 12.99 -1.31
C GLY A 263 -7.56 12.33 0.06
N LEU A 264 -8.81 11.96 0.35
CA LEU A 264 -9.15 11.29 1.60
C LEU A 264 -8.46 9.90 1.66
N PRO A 265 -7.78 9.56 2.77
CA PRO A 265 -7.27 8.22 2.97
C PRO A 265 -8.43 7.24 3.16
N ARG A 266 -8.29 6.06 2.57
CA ARG A 266 -9.27 4.96 2.69
C ARG A 266 -8.55 3.63 2.81
N PRO A 267 -9.18 2.59 3.41
CA PRO A 267 -8.69 1.24 3.29
C PRO A 267 -8.48 0.85 1.82
N ILE A 268 -7.45 0.04 1.59
CA ILE A 268 -7.24 -0.56 0.27
C ILE A 268 -8.44 -1.43 -0.09
N GLN A 269 -8.79 -1.44 -1.36
CA GLN A 269 -9.88 -2.21 -1.91
C GLN A 269 -9.35 -3.37 -2.73
N SER A 270 -10.18 -4.39 -2.85
CA SER A 270 -9.92 -5.53 -3.73
C SER A 270 -10.00 -5.06 -5.19
N PRO A 271 -8.98 -5.35 -6.02
CA PRO A 271 -8.88 -4.79 -7.37
C PRO A 271 -9.95 -5.40 -8.29
N ASP A 272 -10.14 -6.72 -8.22
CA ASP A 272 -11.13 -7.48 -8.99
C ASP A 272 -11.99 -8.29 -8.03
N LEU A 273 -13.26 -7.87 -7.83
CA LEU A 273 -14.18 -8.63 -6.99
C LEU A 273 -14.49 -9.98 -7.66
N PRO A 274 -14.42 -11.11 -6.92
CA PRO A 274 -14.71 -12.41 -7.46
C PRO A 274 -16.19 -12.48 -7.90
N THR A 275 -16.41 -13.01 -9.09
CA THR A 275 -17.74 -13.33 -9.62
C THR A 275 -17.86 -14.84 -9.80
N GLY A 276 -19.04 -15.35 -10.18
CA GLY A 276 -19.23 -16.79 -10.37
C GLY A 276 -19.26 -17.59 -9.07
N GLU A 277 -18.60 -18.74 -9.03
CA GLU A 277 -18.43 -19.56 -7.82
C GLU A 277 -17.33 -18.97 -6.95
N LEU A 278 -17.59 -18.91 -5.64
CA LEU A 278 -16.69 -18.34 -4.66
C LEU A 278 -16.01 -19.46 -3.87
N VAL A 279 -14.72 -19.29 -3.60
CA VAL A 279 -13.94 -20.11 -2.67
C VAL A 279 -13.49 -19.21 -1.53
N VAL A 280 -13.97 -19.49 -0.33
CA VAL A 280 -13.62 -18.78 0.90
C VAL A 280 -12.50 -19.54 1.60
N HIS A 281 -11.34 -18.89 1.73
CA HIS A 281 -10.18 -19.44 2.41
C HIS A 281 -10.20 -18.99 3.87
N PHE A 282 -10.16 -19.94 4.80
CA PHE A 282 -10.21 -19.66 6.24
C PHE A 282 -9.02 -20.26 6.98
N ASP A 283 -8.59 -19.56 8.03
CA ASP A 283 -7.55 -20.01 8.96
C ASP A 283 -8.11 -21.20 9.79
N GLU A 284 -7.65 -22.40 9.44
CA GLU A 284 -8.06 -23.67 10.05
C GLU A 284 -7.65 -23.80 11.53
N ASP A 285 -6.59 -23.10 11.93
CA ASP A 285 -6.07 -23.07 13.30
C ASP A 285 -6.76 -22.00 14.17
N CYS A 286 -7.61 -21.17 13.57
CA CYS A 286 -8.39 -20.14 14.23
C CYS A 286 -9.81 -20.63 14.57
N GLY A 287 -10.10 -20.83 15.86
CA GLY A 287 -11.42 -21.29 16.33
C GLY A 287 -12.57 -20.33 16.00
N PHE A 288 -12.33 -19.02 16.05
CA PHE A 288 -13.28 -17.99 15.61
C PHE A 288 -13.59 -18.11 14.12
N CYS A 289 -12.55 -18.26 13.29
CA CYS A 289 -12.66 -18.38 11.84
C CYS A 289 -13.46 -19.63 11.46
N SER A 290 -13.13 -20.77 12.07
CA SER A 290 -13.88 -22.03 11.93
C SER A 290 -15.34 -21.92 12.39
N ALA A 291 -15.62 -21.19 13.47
CA ALA A 291 -16.99 -20.93 13.92
C ALA A 291 -17.77 -20.06 12.94
N CYS A 292 -17.17 -18.98 12.42
CA CYS A 292 -17.76 -18.14 11.39
C CYS A 292 -18.12 -18.95 10.14
N VAL A 293 -17.21 -19.81 9.65
CA VAL A 293 -17.49 -20.63 8.47
C VAL A 293 -18.68 -21.57 8.71
N ARG A 294 -18.77 -22.25 9.87
CA ARG A 294 -19.92 -23.11 10.20
C ARG A 294 -21.25 -22.37 10.20
N VAL A 295 -21.25 -21.10 10.59
CA VAL A 295 -22.45 -20.24 10.51
C VAL A 295 -22.73 -19.90 9.06
N LEU A 296 -21.73 -19.44 8.32
CA LEU A 296 -21.88 -19.03 6.92
C LEU A 296 -22.38 -20.16 6.02
N GLN A 297 -21.90 -21.40 6.20
CA GLN A 297 -22.36 -22.59 5.47
C GLN A 297 -23.88 -22.85 5.57
N ARG A 298 -24.55 -22.30 6.60
CA ARG A 298 -26.01 -22.44 6.76
C ARG A 298 -26.80 -21.42 5.96
N PHE A 299 -26.16 -20.33 5.56
CA PHE A 299 -26.81 -19.17 4.96
C PHE A 299 -26.38 -18.92 3.52
N THR A 300 -25.17 -19.29 3.13
CA THR A 300 -24.70 -19.17 1.74
C THR A 300 -25.37 -20.19 0.83
N ASP A 301 -25.64 -19.79 -0.41
CA ASP A 301 -26.06 -20.71 -1.47
C ASP A 301 -24.94 -21.68 -1.90
N SER A 302 -25.27 -22.60 -2.80
CA SER A 302 -24.35 -23.66 -3.28
C SER A 302 -23.18 -23.15 -4.12
N THR A 303 -23.13 -21.86 -4.46
CA THR A 303 -22.04 -21.29 -5.24
C THR A 303 -20.84 -20.87 -4.37
N VAL A 304 -20.91 -21.10 -3.05
CA VAL A 304 -19.82 -20.80 -2.12
C VAL A 304 -19.23 -22.08 -1.56
N THR A 305 -17.93 -22.26 -1.74
CA THR A 305 -17.14 -23.34 -1.15
C THR A 305 -16.17 -22.77 -0.11
N TYR A 306 -15.72 -23.62 0.81
CA TYR A 306 -14.83 -23.23 1.90
C TYR A 306 -13.63 -24.16 1.93
N THR A 307 -12.43 -23.57 2.01
CA THR A 307 -11.17 -24.33 2.02
C THR A 307 -10.21 -23.76 3.06
N PRO A 308 -9.37 -24.60 3.70
CA PRO A 308 -8.31 -24.12 4.58
C PRO A 308 -7.28 -23.25 3.85
N THR A 309 -6.69 -22.30 4.57
CA THR A 309 -5.64 -21.42 4.04
C THR A 309 -4.34 -22.15 3.70
N SER A 310 -4.05 -23.30 4.34
CA SER A 310 -2.92 -24.16 3.94
C SER A 310 -2.98 -24.67 2.50
N ARG A 311 -4.16 -24.63 1.85
CA ARG A 311 -4.34 -25.01 0.45
C ARG A 311 -4.11 -23.86 -0.54
N LEU A 312 -3.77 -22.67 -0.06
CA LEU A 312 -3.40 -21.55 -0.92
C LEU A 312 -2.02 -21.78 -1.54
N GLU A 313 -1.99 -22.06 -2.84
CA GLU A 313 -0.73 -22.19 -3.58
C GLU A 313 -0.06 -20.85 -3.88
N ASP A 314 -0.82 -19.75 -3.88
CA ASP A 314 -0.28 -18.43 -4.16
C ASP A 314 0.37 -17.84 -2.89
N PRO A 315 1.72 -17.67 -2.86
CA PRO A 315 2.42 -17.16 -1.67
C PRO A 315 1.99 -15.73 -1.28
N ARG A 316 1.48 -14.93 -2.23
CA ARG A 316 0.95 -13.60 -1.93
C ARG A 316 -0.36 -13.71 -1.17
N LEU A 317 -1.28 -14.54 -1.67
CA LEU A 317 -2.56 -14.76 -1.01
C LEU A 317 -2.38 -15.45 0.34
N ALA A 318 -1.41 -16.36 0.45
CA ALA A 318 -1.06 -17.01 1.72
C ALA A 318 -0.61 -15.97 2.77
N ARG A 319 0.30 -15.05 2.41
CA ARG A 319 0.70 -13.96 3.32
C ARG A 319 -0.47 -13.02 3.64
N LEU A 320 -1.32 -12.70 2.68
CA LEU A 320 -2.50 -11.87 2.92
C LEU A 320 -3.52 -12.58 3.83
N ALA A 321 -3.62 -13.91 3.73
CA ALA A 321 -4.48 -14.75 4.54
C ALA A 321 -4.12 -14.73 6.04
N GLU A 322 -2.86 -14.41 6.37
CA GLU A 322 -2.43 -14.23 7.77
C GLU A 322 -3.18 -13.08 8.44
N VAL A 323 -3.56 -12.05 7.69
CA VAL A 323 -4.13 -10.80 8.23
C VAL A 323 -5.56 -10.52 7.77
N ALA A 324 -6.05 -11.22 6.74
CA ALA A 324 -7.39 -11.04 6.20
C ALA A 324 -7.98 -12.35 5.65
N ILE A 325 -9.31 -12.47 5.65
CA ILE A 325 -10.02 -13.53 4.94
C ILE A 325 -9.82 -13.34 3.44
N ILE A 326 -9.59 -14.42 2.72
CA ILE A 326 -9.42 -14.40 1.26
C ILE A 326 -10.64 -15.08 0.63
N VAL A 327 -11.21 -14.43 -0.36
CA VAL A 327 -12.29 -14.98 -1.19
C VAL A 327 -11.83 -14.91 -2.64
N THR A 328 -11.66 -16.07 -3.26
CA THR A 328 -11.32 -16.17 -4.69
C THR A 328 -12.54 -16.60 -5.48
N GLY A 329 -12.59 -16.31 -6.77
CA GLY A 329 -13.65 -16.81 -7.64
C GLY A 329 -13.35 -16.53 -9.10
N ASP A 330 -13.85 -17.38 -9.98
CA ASP A 330 -13.63 -17.29 -11.42
C ASP A 330 -14.85 -16.70 -12.13
N GLY A 331 -14.60 -15.65 -12.91
CA GLY A 331 -15.62 -14.91 -13.64
C GLY A 331 -15.39 -14.86 -15.15
N PRO A 332 -16.39 -14.41 -15.93
CA PRO A 332 -16.24 -14.14 -17.37
C PRO A 332 -15.10 -13.16 -17.69
N GLY A 333 -14.73 -12.30 -16.73
CA GLY A 333 -13.62 -11.33 -16.82
C GLY A 333 -12.28 -11.83 -16.28
N GLY A 334 -12.19 -13.08 -15.79
CA GLY A 334 -10.99 -13.64 -15.16
C GLY A 334 -11.17 -14.01 -13.68
N SER A 335 -10.08 -14.45 -13.05
CA SER A 335 -10.02 -14.81 -11.62
C SER A 335 -9.98 -13.55 -10.74
N GLY A 336 -10.99 -13.35 -9.91
CA GLY A 336 -11.07 -12.25 -8.94
C GLY A 336 -10.64 -12.67 -7.54
N VAL A 337 -10.18 -11.70 -6.75
CA VAL A 337 -9.77 -11.88 -5.35
C VAL A 337 -10.34 -10.74 -4.52
N ALA A 338 -11.15 -11.08 -3.53
CA ALA A 338 -11.60 -10.17 -2.49
C ALA A 338 -10.99 -10.53 -1.14
N PHE A 339 -10.64 -9.52 -0.35
CA PHE A 339 -10.09 -9.73 0.99
C PHE A 339 -10.71 -8.78 2.02
N GLY A 340 -10.63 -9.16 3.28
CA GLY A 340 -11.13 -8.35 4.39
C GLY A 340 -12.62 -8.01 4.27
N ALA A 341 -12.96 -6.72 4.36
CA ALA A 341 -14.35 -6.25 4.27
C ALA A 341 -14.99 -6.54 2.89
N ASP A 342 -14.22 -6.49 1.80
CA ASP A 342 -14.71 -6.85 0.47
C ASP A 342 -15.02 -8.35 0.39
N GLY A 343 -14.18 -9.19 1.00
CA GLY A 343 -14.41 -10.63 1.11
C GLY A 343 -15.70 -10.92 1.88
N VAL A 344 -15.92 -10.25 3.02
CA VAL A 344 -17.16 -10.36 3.79
C VAL A 344 -18.38 -9.91 2.98
N ALA A 345 -18.28 -8.78 2.26
CA ALA A 345 -19.36 -8.32 1.39
C ALA A 345 -19.66 -9.33 0.27
N ALA A 346 -18.63 -9.90 -0.37
CA ALA A 346 -18.78 -10.91 -1.41
C ALA A 346 -19.53 -12.15 -0.90
N ILE A 347 -19.19 -12.64 0.31
CA ILE A 347 -19.88 -13.77 0.94
C ILE A 347 -21.34 -13.42 1.26
N LEU A 348 -21.59 -12.26 1.88
CA LEU A 348 -22.95 -11.84 2.25
C LEU A 348 -23.87 -11.69 1.04
N GLY A 349 -23.33 -11.31 -0.12
CA GLY A 349 -24.07 -11.30 -1.38
C GLY A 349 -24.68 -12.66 -1.77
N ARG A 350 -24.19 -13.76 -1.20
CA ARG A 350 -24.67 -15.14 -1.40
C ARG A 350 -25.58 -15.65 -0.28
N CYS A 351 -25.92 -14.81 0.70
CA CYS A 351 -26.76 -15.16 1.86
C CYS A 351 -28.24 -14.77 1.67
N GLY A 352 -28.80 -15.00 0.47
CA GLY A 352 -30.19 -14.64 0.15
C GLY A 352 -30.46 -13.12 0.13
N SER A 353 -31.75 -12.73 0.14
CA SER A 353 -32.16 -11.33 -0.02
C SER A 353 -31.64 -10.38 1.08
N PRO A 354 -31.72 -10.73 2.39
CA PRO A 354 -31.15 -9.88 3.44
C PRO A 354 -29.63 -9.74 3.32
N GLY A 355 -28.94 -10.82 2.94
CA GLY A 355 -27.50 -10.81 2.70
C GLY A 355 -27.08 -9.86 1.58
N ARG A 356 -27.83 -9.82 0.47
CA ARG A 356 -27.58 -8.89 -0.65
C ARG A 356 -27.69 -7.43 -0.22
N VAL A 357 -28.66 -7.09 0.63
CA VAL A 357 -28.80 -5.73 1.20
C VAL A 357 -27.60 -5.41 2.08
N ALA A 358 -27.21 -6.31 2.99
CA ALA A 358 -26.05 -6.12 3.84
C ALA A 358 -24.74 -5.96 3.04
N SER A 359 -24.56 -6.76 1.98
CA SER A 359 -23.45 -6.63 1.02
C SER A 359 -23.43 -5.26 0.36
N ALA A 360 -24.58 -4.77 -0.14
CA ALA A 360 -24.67 -3.46 -0.76
C ALA A 360 -24.32 -2.33 0.23
N MET A 361 -24.80 -2.42 1.48
CA MET A 361 -24.48 -1.46 2.53
C MET A 361 -22.98 -1.46 2.87
N LEU A 362 -22.34 -2.63 3.01
CA LEU A 362 -20.91 -2.75 3.30
C LEU A 362 -20.01 -2.19 2.19
N ARG A 363 -20.51 -2.09 0.96
CA ARG A 363 -19.79 -1.51 -0.18
C ARG A 363 -20.01 0.00 -0.31
N ALA A 364 -20.92 0.60 0.47
CA ALA A 364 -21.11 2.04 0.46
C ALA A 364 -19.85 2.74 1.03
N PRO A 365 -19.32 3.82 0.43
CA PRO A 365 -17.98 4.35 0.74
C PRO A 365 -17.70 4.62 2.23
N VAL A 366 -18.65 5.24 2.94
CA VAL A 366 -18.49 5.55 4.38
C VAL A 366 -18.55 4.28 5.22
N VAL A 367 -19.51 3.40 4.94
CA VAL A 367 -19.70 2.14 5.67
C VAL A 367 -18.52 1.21 5.43
N HIS A 368 -18.02 1.15 4.20
CA HIS A 368 -16.88 0.34 3.81
C HIS A 368 -15.61 0.75 4.58
N GLY A 369 -15.36 2.05 4.72
CA GLY A 369 -14.25 2.57 5.52
C GLY A 369 -14.33 2.11 6.99
N ILE A 370 -15.51 2.26 7.62
CA ILE A 370 -15.75 1.82 9.00
C ILE A 370 -15.63 0.30 9.11
N ALA A 371 -16.21 -0.44 8.16
CA ALA A 371 -16.17 -1.89 8.12
C ALA A 371 -14.75 -2.42 8.00
N GLY A 372 -13.89 -1.80 7.19
CA GLY A 372 -12.47 -2.14 7.09
C GLY A 372 -11.74 -2.00 8.43
N ILE A 373 -11.98 -0.90 9.15
CA ILE A 373 -11.38 -0.65 10.48
C ILE A 373 -11.87 -1.69 11.51
N VAL A 374 -13.18 -1.92 11.58
CA VAL A 374 -13.78 -2.90 12.49
C VAL A 374 -13.26 -4.30 12.17
N TYR A 375 -13.24 -4.67 10.88
CA TYR A 375 -12.77 -5.96 10.40
C TYR A 375 -11.33 -6.22 10.84
N ALA A 376 -10.41 -5.29 10.59
CA ALA A 376 -9.02 -5.49 10.95
C ALA A 376 -8.81 -5.61 12.47
N ARG A 377 -9.59 -4.85 13.26
CA ARG A 377 -9.56 -5.00 14.72
C ARG A 377 -10.02 -6.39 15.16
N VAL A 378 -11.06 -6.94 14.53
CA VAL A 378 -11.50 -8.33 14.79
C VAL A 378 -10.42 -9.32 14.32
N ALA A 379 -9.88 -9.15 13.12
CA ALA A 379 -8.85 -10.03 12.55
C ALA A 379 -7.59 -10.09 13.43
N ALA A 380 -7.11 -8.95 13.92
CA ALA A 380 -5.97 -8.87 14.83
C ALA A 380 -6.22 -9.53 16.20
N ASN A 381 -7.48 -9.67 16.62
CA ASN A 381 -7.88 -10.23 17.93
C ASN A 381 -8.53 -11.62 17.83
N ARG A 382 -8.58 -12.23 16.64
CA ARG A 382 -9.34 -13.48 16.39
C ARG A 382 -8.93 -14.64 17.29
N GLN A 383 -7.65 -14.74 17.63
CA GLN A 383 -7.13 -15.77 18.55
C GLN A 383 -7.55 -15.52 20.01
N TRP A 384 -7.55 -14.26 20.45
CA TRP A 384 -8.08 -13.89 21.76
C TRP A 384 -9.59 -14.17 21.86
N ILE A 385 -10.36 -13.82 20.81
CA ILE A 385 -11.81 -14.11 20.73
C ILE A 385 -12.07 -15.61 20.82
N SER A 386 -11.27 -16.41 20.10
CA SER A 386 -11.36 -17.88 20.12
C SER A 386 -11.24 -18.43 21.54
N ARG A 387 -10.20 -18.00 22.29
CA ARG A 387 -10.01 -18.39 23.70
C ARG A 387 -11.14 -17.90 24.60
N ARG A 388 -11.56 -16.65 24.44
CA ARG A 388 -12.58 -16.02 25.29
C ARG A 388 -13.96 -16.70 25.17
N LEU A 389 -14.31 -17.15 23.97
CA LEU A 389 -15.58 -17.79 23.66
C LEU A 389 -15.52 -19.32 23.65
N GLY A 390 -14.36 -19.92 23.98
CA GLY A 390 -14.18 -21.38 23.97
C GLY A 390 -14.34 -22.01 22.58
N LEU A 391 -14.08 -21.25 21.51
CA LEU A 391 -14.22 -21.73 20.13
C LEU A 391 -13.02 -22.58 19.74
N ARG A 392 -13.29 -23.77 19.19
CA ARG A 392 -12.26 -24.72 18.76
C ARG A 392 -12.01 -24.61 17.25
N ALA A 393 -10.73 -24.65 16.90
CA ALA A 393 -10.24 -24.84 15.53
C ALA A 393 -10.77 -26.15 14.94
N ALA A 394 -10.92 -26.18 13.62
CA ALA A 394 -11.33 -27.38 12.90
C ALA A 394 -10.41 -27.58 11.70
N CYS A 395 -9.60 -28.64 11.74
CA CYS A 395 -8.66 -28.96 10.66
C CYS A 395 -9.37 -29.23 9.33
N GLU A 396 -10.59 -29.75 9.36
CA GLU A 396 -11.51 -29.84 8.22
C GLU A 396 -12.95 -29.63 8.68
N LEU A 397 -13.75 -28.98 7.83
CA LEU A 397 -15.19 -28.81 8.06
C LEU A 397 -15.95 -29.98 7.43
N PRO A 398 -17.01 -30.49 8.07
CA PRO A 398 -17.84 -31.53 7.45
C PRO A 398 -18.35 -31.05 6.09
N GLY A 399 -18.18 -31.88 5.05
CA GLY A 399 -18.67 -31.58 3.71
C GLY A 399 -20.15 -31.19 3.74
N ALA A 400 -20.53 -30.23 2.88
CA ALA A 400 -21.92 -29.80 2.75
C ALA A 400 -22.83 -31.02 2.59
N ARG A 401 -23.86 -31.12 3.43
CA ARG A 401 -24.80 -32.25 3.43
C ARG A 401 -25.38 -32.40 2.02
N SER A 402 -24.96 -33.44 1.30
CA SER A 402 -25.69 -33.96 0.15
C SER A 402 -27.11 -34.28 0.62
N GLY A 403 -28.11 -33.65 0.01
CA GLY A 403 -29.49 -33.75 0.41
C GLY A 403 -29.93 -35.21 0.57
N THR A 404 -30.45 -35.54 1.75
CA THR A 404 -31.22 -36.77 1.93
C THR A 404 -32.58 -36.54 1.30
N SER A 405 -32.80 -37.08 0.10
CA SER A 405 -34.16 -37.37 -0.36
C SER A 405 -34.78 -38.40 0.57
N ILE A 406 -35.86 -38.02 1.25
CA ILE A 406 -36.99 -38.89 1.58
C ILE A 406 -38.25 -38.10 1.28
#